data_AF-A0A563E3H1-F1
#
_entry.id   AF-A0A563E3H1-F1
#
_cell.length_a   1.000
_cell.length_b   1.000
_cell.length_c   1.000
_cell.angle_alpha   90.00
_cell.angle_beta   90.00
_cell.angle_gamma   90.00
#
_symmetry.space_group_name_H-M   'P 1'
#
loop_
_entity.id
_entity.type
_entity.pdbx_description
1 polymer ?
#
loop_
_entity_poly.entity_id
_entity_poly.type
_entity_poly.pdbx_seq_one_letter_code
_entity_poly.pdbx_strand_id
1 'polypeptide(L)' 'MNMASLLDQLPPGLAVALRLRNAGYPDAVIATALGIPGESVASTLEVADAKLSNLVSQTHSPSSSR' A
#
# COMPACT_ATOMS: atom_id res chain seq x y z
N MET A 1 -13.12 10.84 5.13
CA MET A 1 -12.16 10.35 4.13
C MET A 1 -11.85 8.90 4.47
N ASN A 2 -12.12 7.93 3.59
CA ASN A 2 -12.02 6.51 3.93
C ASN A 2 -10.69 5.93 3.43
N MET A 3 -9.91 5.32 4.33
CA MET A 3 -8.64 4.63 4.03
C MET A 3 -8.77 3.62 2.86
N ALA A 4 -9.94 2.98 2.74
CA ALA A 4 -10.25 2.04 1.66
C ALA A 4 -10.13 2.66 0.26
N SER A 5 -10.51 3.93 0.10
CA SER A 5 -10.46 4.63 -1.20
C SER A 5 -9.04 5.04 -1.61
N LEU A 6 -8.13 5.24 -0.64
CA LEU A 6 -6.72 5.52 -0.93
C LEU A 6 -5.97 4.26 -1.33
N LEU A 7 -6.29 3.12 -0.70
CA LEU A 7 -5.74 1.82 -1.10
C LEU A 7 -6.19 1.42 -2.50
N ASP A 8 -7.38 1.83 -2.94
CA ASP A 8 -7.89 1.56 -4.29
C ASP A 8 -7.11 2.32 -5.39
N GLN A 9 -6.47 3.44 -5.03
CA GLN A 9 -5.60 4.19 -5.95
C GLN A 9 -4.19 3.62 -6.07
N LEU A 10 -3.82 2.64 -5.22
CA LEU A 10 -2.55 1.95 -5.33
C LEU A 10 -2.61 0.88 -6.43
N PRO A 11 -1.45 0.53 -7.02
CA PRO A 11 -1.34 -0.68 -7.83
C PRO A 11 -1.90 -1.89 -7.07
N PRO A 12 -2.62 -2.81 -7.74
CA PRO A 12 -3.37 -3.87 -7.08
C PRO A 12 -2.50 -4.76 -6.20
N GLY A 13 -1.26 -5.06 -6.60
CA GLY A 13 -0.31 -5.80 -5.76
C GLY A 13 0.01 -5.08 -4.45
N LEU A 14 0.29 -3.78 -4.49
CA LEU A 14 0.63 -2.98 -3.30
C LEU A 14 -0.58 -2.80 -2.38
N ALA A 15 -1.77 -2.61 -2.95
CA ALA A 15 -3.01 -2.55 -2.19
C ALA A 15 -3.28 -3.87 -1.44
N VAL A 16 -3.08 -5.01 -2.11
CA VAL A 16 -3.22 -6.33 -1.51
C VAL A 16 -2.18 -6.55 -0.40
N ALA A 17 -0.92 -6.17 -0.64
CA ALA A 17 0.16 -6.28 0.34
C ALA A 17 -0.20 -5.56 1.66
N LEU A 18 -0.67 -4.31 1.57
CA LEU A 18 -1.05 -3.52 2.73
C LEU A 18 -2.32 -4.04 3.43
N ARG A 19 -3.30 -4.54 2.67
CA ARG A 19 -4.51 -5.15 3.24
C ARG A 19 -4.17 -6.40 4.05
N LEU A 20 -3.33 -7.27 3.51
CA LEU A 20 -2.90 -8.49 4.21
C LEU A 20 -2.06 -8.17 5.45
N ARG A 21 -1.15 -7.19 5.34
CA ARG A 21 -0.36 -6.72 6.47
C ARG A 21 -1.24 -6.12 7.58
N ASN A 22 -2.22 -5.29 7.22
CA ASN A 22 -3.18 -4.72 8.18
C ASN A 22 -4.09 -5.77 8.83
N ALA A 23 -4.37 -6.87 8.12
CA ALA A 23 -5.09 -8.01 8.68
C ALA A 23 -4.22 -8.91 9.58
N GLY A 24 -2.93 -8.60 9.74
CA GLY A 24 -2.00 -9.34 10.61
C GLY A 24 -1.46 -10.63 10.00
N TYR A 25 -1.56 -10.81 8.68
CA TYR A 25 -0.98 -11.98 8.03
C TYR A 25 0.55 -11.91 8.02
N PRO A 26 1.23 -13.06 8.16
CA PRO A 26 2.69 -13.12 8.12
C PRO A 26 3.21 -12.87 6.71
N ASP A 27 4.46 -12.40 6.62
CA ASP A 27 5.09 -12.02 5.36
C ASP A 27 5.15 -13.19 4.34
N ALA A 28 5.24 -14.44 4.81
CA ALA A 28 5.18 -15.62 3.94
C ALA A 28 3.83 -15.78 3.21
N VAL A 29 2.73 -15.44 3.87
CA VAL A 29 1.38 -15.45 3.26
C VAL A 29 1.25 -14.31 2.26
N ILE A 30 1.80 -13.14 2.60
CA ILE A 30 1.85 -11.99 1.70
C ILE A 30 2.65 -12.35 0.44
N ALA A 31 3.85 -12.92 0.58
CA ALA A 31 4.68 -13.39 -0.53
C ALA A 31 3.91 -14.32 -1.48
N THR A 32 3.23 -15.30 -0.89
CA THR A 32 2.45 -16.30 -1.63
C THR A 32 1.28 -15.64 -2.37
N ALA A 33 0.55 -14.73 -1.71
CA ALA A 33 -0.58 -14.04 -2.32
C ALA A 33 -0.17 -13.10 -3.46
N LEU A 34 1.02 -12.51 -3.38
CA LEU A 34 1.58 -11.63 -4.42
C LEU A 34 2.34 -12.39 -5.51
N GLY A 35 2.66 -13.67 -5.31
CA GLY A 35 3.51 -14.44 -6.23
C GLY A 35 4.93 -13.91 -6.31
N ILE A 36 5.46 -13.36 -5.21
CA ILE A 36 6.83 -12.81 -5.12
C ILE A 36 7.68 -13.62 -4.14
N PRO A 37 9.02 -13.59 -4.28
CA PRO A 37 9.90 -14.21 -3.28
C PRO A 37 9.75 -13.54 -1.91
N GLY A 38 9.84 -14.33 -0.84
CA GLY A 38 9.64 -13.87 0.54
C GLY A 38 10.57 -12.73 0.95
N GLU A 39 11.81 -12.73 0.45
CA GLU A 39 12.77 -11.65 0.67
C GLU A 39 12.36 -10.31 0.05
N SER A 40 11.51 -10.31 -1.00
CA SER A 40 11.01 -9.10 -1.64
C SER A 40 9.79 -8.49 -0.94
N VAL A 41 9.19 -9.20 0.03
CA VAL A 41 7.98 -8.72 0.73
C VAL A 41 8.27 -7.42 1.48
N ALA A 42 9.39 -7.36 2.20
CA ALA A 42 9.76 -6.17 2.96
C ALA A 42 9.85 -4.93 2.06
N SER A 43 10.62 -5.00 0.97
CA SER A 43 10.76 -3.90 0.02
C SER A 43 9.44 -3.56 -0.68
N THR A 44 8.60 -4.57 -0.97
CA THR A 44 7.28 -4.34 -1.56
C THR A 44 6.37 -3.56 -0.60
N LEU A 45 6.40 -3.90 0.70
CA LEU A 45 5.64 -3.20 1.73
C LEU A 45 6.16 -1.76 1.92
N GLU A 46 7.48 -1.55 1.91
CA GLU A 46 8.07 -0.21 1.97
C GLU A 46 7.62 0.67 0.80
N VAL A 47 7.63 0.13 -0.43
CA VAL A 47 7.15 0.85 -1.61
C VAL A 47 5.65 1.13 -1.53
N ALA A 48 4.87 0.17 -1.03
CA ALA A 48 3.43 0.34 -0.84
C ALA A 48 3.11 1.46 0.15
N ASP A 49 3.82 1.48 1.29
CA ASP A 49 3.65 2.49 2.34
C ASP A 49 4.07 3.88 1.86
N ALA A 50 5.22 3.99 1.18
CA ALA A 50 5.69 5.26 0.61
C ALA A 50 4.68 5.84 -0.41
N LYS A 51 4.08 4.99 -1.25
CA LYS A 51 3.04 5.43 -2.19
C LYS A 51 1.75 5.83 -1.49
N LEU A 52 1.34 5.08 -0.46
CA LEU A 52 0.16 5.42 0.33
C LEU A 52 0.35 6.79 1.03
N SER A 53 1.50 6.98 1.66
CA SER A 53 1.88 8.25 2.29
C SER A 53 1.83 9.41 1.30
N ASN A 54 2.36 9.22 0.09
CA ASN A 54 2.28 10.25 -0.96
C ASN A 54 0.82 10.56 -1.36
N LEU A 55 -0.04 9.56 -1.51
CA LEU A 55 -1.46 9.77 -1.80
C LEU A 55 -2.17 10.54 -0.68
N VAL A 56 -1.86 10.23 0.57
CA VAL A 56 -2.37 10.97 1.74
C VAL A 56 -1.91 12.43 1.69
N SER A 57 -0.63 12.68 1.42
CA SER A 57 -0.08 14.05 1.32
C SER A 57 -0.66 14.86 0.15
N GLN A 58 -0.88 14.23 -1.00
CA GLN A 58 -1.53 14.88 -2.15
C GLN A 58 -3.00 15.20 -1.88
N THR A 59 -3.69 14.32 -1.17
CA THR A 59 -5.08 14.52 -0.77
C THR A 59 -5.23 15.65 0.26
N HIS A 60 -4.23 15.85 1.12
CA HIS A 60 -4.22 16.89 2.15
C HIS A 60 -3.66 18.25 1.69
N SER A 61 -3.14 18.34 0.47
CA SER A 61 -2.75 19.61 -0.11
C SER A 61 -4.03 20.34 -0.56
N PRO A 62 -4.46 21.44 0.09
CA PRO A 62 -5.52 22.24 -0.47
C PRO A 62 -5.04 22.72 -1.84
N SER A 63 -5.87 22.58 -2.87
CA SER A 63 -5.67 23.26 -4.14
C SER A 63 -5.30 24.72 -3.90
N SER A 64 -4.00 25.05 -3.92
CA SER A 64 -3.52 26.42 -4.06
C SER A 64 -3.96 26.87 -5.43
N SER A 65 -5.12 27.50 -5.43
CA SER A 65 -5.78 28.11 -6.56
C SER A 65 -4.90 29.24 -7.08
N ARG A 66 -4.81 29.32 -8.41
CA ARG A 66 -4.17 30.38 -9.18
C ARG A 66 -4.83 31.72 -8.96
#